data_AF-A0AAU4SJD5-F1
#
_entry.id   AF-A0AAU4SJD5-F1
#
_cell.length_a   1.000
_cell.length_b   1.000
_cell.length_c   1.000
_cell.angle_alpha   90.00
_cell.angle_beta   90.00
_cell.angle_gamma   90.00
#
_symmetry.space_group_name_H-M   'P 1'
#
loop_
_entity.id
_entity.type
_entity.pdbx_description
1 polymer ?
#
loop_
_entity_poly.entity_id
_entity_poly.type
_entity_poly.pdbx_seq_one_letter_code
_entity_poly.pdbx_strand_id
1 'polypeptide(L)'
;MRAGWIRLWRWTAWGGIGLSLYGGWLTVDDARDRASSEREISAACGRLVSPATVMDLRGGMVRAKASDYDRFDARELPSSCTIYEVPGPGKTIGLFTLVVQGTNASEPLHWIGDDSRREPFYGLDSNGSQKPDVTAVADRRPEPQPVGDGTLGWYGNWYTTIRAECGPGSSARAPELLHVTARAEYDDVSVADRQRLARIARSAAEKFTAGIGCRTRLPALAERSLATAPSALRPAQAGNGSCRWFARHLKQQGQGRLPDRALATPTQDANPVQSCLLAVSPDQVGHIADDLPEDKRRYARSALTHSPWWLRTVSYFGPEARTVGFDSLGSKDEIIKTGTTGHTDGAWWASSICNGKPALHTLSSSYAYDNVLDSQALSALFRAYVDDITTQRGCTHVTYPDAKDFRSP
;
A
#
# COMPACT_ATOMS: atom_id res chain seq x y z
N MET A 1 -64.79 34.21 -20.46
CA MET A 1 -63.31 34.16 -20.27
C MET A 1 -62.82 33.97 -18.82
N ARG A 2 -63.67 33.89 -17.78
CA ARG A 2 -63.20 33.76 -16.37
C ARG A 2 -63.12 32.32 -15.81
N ALA A 3 -63.82 31.35 -16.40
CA ALA A 3 -63.87 29.97 -15.85
C ALA A 3 -62.68 29.08 -16.26
N GLY A 4 -62.04 29.34 -17.41
CA GLY A 4 -60.91 28.53 -17.91
C GLY A 4 -59.61 28.77 -17.14
N TRP A 5 -59.40 29.98 -16.62
CA TRP A 5 -58.15 30.38 -15.96
C TRP A 5 -58.02 29.81 -14.53
N ILE A 6 -59.14 29.64 -13.82
CA ILE A 6 -59.20 29.04 -12.48
C ILE A 6 -58.90 27.54 -12.54
N ARG A 7 -59.28 26.88 -13.64
CA ARG A 7 -59.02 25.45 -13.84
C ARG A 7 -57.53 25.20 -14.11
N LEU A 8 -56.86 26.08 -14.86
CA LEU A 8 -55.41 25.98 -15.14
C LEU A 8 -54.55 26.16 -13.87
N TRP A 9 -54.91 27.10 -13.00
CA TRP A 9 -54.22 27.35 -11.71
C TRP A 9 -54.39 26.22 -10.69
N ARG A 10 -55.55 25.54 -10.68
CA ARG A 10 -55.75 24.36 -9.82
C ARG A 10 -54.88 23.19 -10.27
N TRP A 11 -54.72 22.94 -11.56
CA TRP A 11 -53.86 21.83 -12.03
C TRP A 11 -52.37 22.08 -11.77
N THR A 12 -51.89 23.32 -11.86
CA THR A 12 -50.50 23.68 -11.51
C THR A 12 -50.24 23.63 -10.01
N ALA A 13 -51.19 24.04 -9.16
CA ALA A 13 -51.05 23.92 -7.71
C ALA A 13 -51.05 22.46 -7.23
N TRP A 14 -51.90 21.60 -7.81
CA TRP A 14 -51.93 20.17 -7.48
C TRP A 14 -50.71 19.43 -8.04
N GLY A 15 -50.22 19.82 -9.22
CA GLY A 15 -48.94 19.33 -9.76
C GLY A 15 -47.74 19.74 -8.90
N GLY A 16 -47.69 20.98 -8.40
CA GLY A 16 -46.64 21.46 -7.50
C GLY A 16 -46.66 20.79 -6.12
N ILE A 17 -47.85 20.59 -5.54
CA ILE A 17 -47.99 19.86 -4.27
C ILE A 17 -47.64 18.38 -4.45
N GLY A 18 -48.11 17.72 -5.52
CA GLY A 18 -47.77 16.33 -5.82
C GLY A 18 -46.28 16.11 -6.05
N LEU A 19 -45.60 17.01 -6.79
CA LEU A 19 -44.14 16.96 -6.98
C LEU A 19 -43.37 17.27 -5.69
N SER A 20 -43.86 18.18 -4.85
CA SER A 20 -43.23 18.48 -3.55
C SER A 20 -43.42 17.36 -2.52
N LEU A 21 -44.56 16.66 -2.54
CA LEU A 21 -44.82 15.50 -1.68
C LEU A 21 -44.07 14.26 -2.18
N TYR A 22 -43.95 14.07 -3.50
CA TYR A 22 -43.14 13.00 -4.08
C TYR A 22 -41.64 13.25 -3.86
N GLY A 23 -41.16 14.48 -4.04
CA GLY A 23 -39.81 14.89 -3.66
C GLY A 23 -39.56 14.73 -2.15
N GLY A 24 -40.51 15.14 -1.31
CA GLY A 24 -40.46 14.92 0.14
C GLY A 24 -40.44 13.44 0.52
N TRP A 25 -41.22 12.60 -0.16
CA TRP A 25 -41.25 11.16 0.10
C TRP A 25 -39.95 10.46 -0.30
N LEU A 26 -39.40 10.78 -1.48
CA LEU A 26 -38.08 10.29 -1.91
C LEU A 26 -36.98 10.70 -0.92
N THR A 27 -37.02 11.93 -0.39
CA THR A 27 -36.03 12.36 0.63
C THR A 27 -36.18 11.63 1.97
N VAL A 28 -37.39 11.21 2.34
CA VAL A 28 -37.64 10.45 3.58
C VAL A 28 -37.19 9.00 3.43
N ASP A 29 -37.44 8.38 2.28
CA ASP A 29 -36.97 7.02 1.99
C ASP A 29 -35.44 6.99 1.86
N ASP A 30 -34.84 7.99 1.19
CA ASP A 30 -33.38 8.13 1.14
C ASP A 30 -32.77 8.34 2.54
N ALA A 31 -33.40 9.13 3.40
CA ALA A 31 -32.94 9.31 4.78
C ALA A 31 -33.03 8.02 5.60
N ARG A 32 -34.09 7.22 5.41
CA ARG A 32 -34.26 5.92 6.09
C ARG A 32 -33.25 4.89 5.59
N ASP A 33 -33.08 4.81 4.28
CA ASP A 33 -32.13 3.93 3.62
C ASP A 33 -30.71 4.25 4.09
N ARG A 34 -30.35 5.54 4.09
CA ARG A 34 -29.06 6.00 4.61
C ARG A 34 -28.87 5.64 6.08
N ALA A 35 -29.84 5.94 6.94
CA ALA A 35 -29.75 5.60 8.35
C ALA A 35 -29.65 4.08 8.60
N SER A 36 -30.27 3.26 7.74
CA SER A 36 -30.14 1.79 7.78
C SER A 36 -28.74 1.34 7.40
N SER A 37 -28.21 1.83 6.28
CA SER A 37 -26.84 1.57 5.84
C SER A 37 -25.81 2.04 6.87
N GLU A 38 -26.02 3.20 7.50
CA GLU A 38 -25.13 3.71 8.53
C GLU A 38 -25.06 2.78 9.75
N ARG A 39 -26.20 2.22 10.19
CA ARG A 39 -26.24 1.22 11.26
C ARG A 39 -25.50 -0.05 10.87
N GLU A 40 -25.71 -0.52 9.64
CA GLU A 40 -25.06 -1.73 9.13
C GLU A 40 -23.54 -1.59 9.06
N ILE A 41 -23.04 -0.49 8.49
CA ILE A 41 -21.60 -0.16 8.43
C ILE A 41 -21.03 -0.08 9.85
N SER A 42 -21.72 0.60 10.77
CA SER A 42 -21.26 0.73 12.15
C SER A 42 -21.15 -0.62 12.84
N ALA A 43 -22.08 -1.54 12.59
CA ALA A 43 -22.05 -2.88 13.18
C ALA A 43 -20.93 -3.74 12.57
N ALA A 44 -20.84 -3.76 11.24
CA ALA A 44 -19.87 -4.57 10.51
C ALA A 44 -18.41 -4.17 10.80
N CYS A 45 -18.16 -2.87 11.00
CA CYS A 45 -16.82 -2.34 11.29
C CYS A 45 -16.56 -2.13 12.79
N GLY A 46 -17.31 -2.78 13.68
CA GLY A 46 -17.08 -2.72 15.13
C GLY A 46 -17.10 -1.31 15.73
N ARG A 47 -17.86 -0.38 15.14
CA ARG A 47 -17.93 1.06 15.49
C ARG A 47 -16.62 1.84 15.35
N LEU A 48 -15.62 1.28 14.67
CA LEU A 48 -14.33 1.94 14.44
C LEU A 48 -14.45 3.09 13.44
N VAL A 49 -15.26 2.93 12.40
CA VAL A 49 -15.45 3.97 11.37
C VAL A 49 -16.65 4.86 11.67
N SER A 50 -16.66 6.07 11.10
CA SER A 50 -17.86 6.89 10.99
C SER A 50 -18.64 6.44 9.74
N PRO A 51 -19.85 5.89 9.87
CA PRO A 51 -20.62 5.42 8.72
C PRO A 51 -20.92 6.51 7.70
N ALA A 52 -21.34 7.69 8.17
CA ALA A 52 -21.55 8.85 7.31
C ALA A 52 -20.28 9.21 6.52
N THR A 53 -19.12 9.15 7.17
CA THR A 53 -17.85 9.44 6.49
C THR A 53 -17.55 8.41 5.40
N VAL A 54 -17.82 7.12 5.62
CA VAL A 54 -17.67 6.07 4.60
C VAL A 54 -18.66 6.27 3.45
N MET A 55 -19.91 6.61 3.76
CA MET A 55 -20.97 6.83 2.77
C MET A 55 -20.83 8.14 1.97
N ASP A 56 -19.89 8.99 2.32
CA ASP A 56 -19.58 10.21 1.57
C ASP A 56 -18.40 10.03 0.60
N LEU A 57 -17.77 8.85 0.58
CA LEU A 57 -16.77 8.51 -0.43
C LEU A 57 -17.42 8.51 -1.82
N ARG A 58 -16.62 8.75 -2.87
CA ARG A 58 -17.09 8.70 -4.27
C ARG A 58 -18.25 9.67 -4.55
N GLY A 59 -18.22 10.87 -3.96
CA GLY A 59 -19.26 11.88 -4.14
C GLY A 59 -20.54 11.63 -3.33
N GLY A 60 -20.58 10.56 -2.53
CA GLY A 60 -21.65 10.24 -1.60
C GLY A 60 -22.69 9.28 -2.16
N MET A 61 -23.21 8.42 -1.29
CA MET A 61 -24.31 7.50 -1.59
C MET A 61 -25.37 7.46 -0.50
N VAL A 62 -26.53 6.94 -0.89
CA VAL A 62 -27.69 6.74 -0.01
C VAL A 62 -27.74 5.30 0.51
N ARG A 63 -27.27 4.32 -0.28
CA ARG A 63 -27.36 2.89 0.07
C ARG A 63 -25.99 2.22 0.00
N ALA A 64 -25.68 1.51 1.07
CA ALA A 64 -24.53 0.64 1.18
C ALA A 64 -24.90 -0.62 1.98
N LYS A 65 -24.18 -1.70 1.73
CA LYS A 65 -24.31 -2.99 2.44
C LYS A 65 -22.92 -3.44 2.89
N ALA A 66 -22.83 -4.07 4.06
CA ALA A 66 -21.61 -4.75 4.48
C ALA A 66 -21.45 -6.12 3.81
N SER A 67 -20.21 -6.58 3.70
CA SER A 67 -19.89 -7.97 3.37
C SER A 67 -20.50 -8.91 4.41
N ASP A 68 -21.05 -10.04 3.96
CA ASP A 68 -21.53 -11.09 4.84
C ASP A 68 -20.38 -11.95 5.39
N TYR A 69 -19.20 -11.89 4.76
CA TYR A 69 -18.00 -12.66 5.11
C TYR A 69 -16.96 -11.85 5.89
N ASP A 70 -16.83 -10.55 5.61
CA ASP A 70 -15.82 -9.68 6.22
C ASP A 70 -16.48 -8.79 7.28
N ARG A 71 -16.58 -9.32 8.49
CA ARG A 71 -17.05 -8.58 9.67
C ARG A 71 -15.94 -8.48 10.69
N PHE A 72 -15.77 -7.26 11.18
CA PHE A 72 -14.69 -6.95 12.08
C PHE A 72 -14.93 -7.56 13.47
N ASP A 73 -13.94 -8.31 13.96
CA ASP A 73 -13.84 -8.75 15.35
C ASP A 73 -12.54 -8.23 15.97
N ALA A 74 -12.67 -7.44 17.04
CA ALA A 74 -11.54 -6.89 17.77
C ALA A 74 -10.71 -7.95 18.52
N ARG A 75 -11.22 -9.18 18.67
CA ARG A 75 -10.59 -10.28 19.42
C ARG A 75 -9.68 -11.13 18.54
N GLU A 76 -9.88 -11.12 17.24
CA GLU A 76 -9.17 -11.96 16.28
C GLU A 76 -8.47 -11.05 15.28
N LEU A 77 -7.14 -10.97 15.34
CA LEU A 77 -6.34 -10.23 14.37
C LEU A 77 -5.55 -11.20 13.47
N PRO A 78 -5.42 -10.93 12.17
CA PRO A 78 -5.96 -9.75 11.45
C PRO A 78 -7.50 -9.79 11.32
N SER A 79 -8.12 -8.61 11.25
CA SER A 79 -9.57 -8.50 11.03
C SER A 79 -9.89 -7.38 10.05
N SER A 80 -11.02 -7.51 9.35
CA SER A 80 -11.45 -6.50 8.39
C SER A 80 -12.96 -6.34 8.34
N CYS A 81 -13.41 -5.23 7.78
CA CYS A 81 -14.77 -5.07 7.31
C CYS A 81 -14.76 -4.52 5.88
N THR A 82 -15.61 -5.07 5.02
CA THR A 82 -15.76 -4.62 3.62
C THR A 82 -17.18 -4.08 3.41
N ILE A 83 -17.29 -2.93 2.77
CA ILE A 83 -18.53 -2.21 2.48
C ILE A 83 -18.68 -2.07 0.97
N TYR A 84 -19.90 -2.31 0.50
CA TYR A 84 -20.30 -2.19 -0.90
C TYR A 84 -21.34 -1.08 -1.07
N GLU A 85 -21.21 -0.31 -2.13
CA GLU A 85 -22.25 0.57 -2.63
C GLU A 85 -23.38 -0.26 -3.28
N VAL A 86 -24.63 0.14 -3.07
CA VAL A 86 -25.81 -0.51 -3.68
C VAL A 86 -26.48 0.47 -4.64
N PRO A 87 -26.03 0.58 -5.91
CA PRO A 87 -26.60 1.50 -6.89
C PRO A 87 -28.01 1.08 -7.36
N GLY A 88 -28.40 -0.17 -7.13
CA GLY A 88 -29.72 -0.69 -7.48
C GLY A 88 -29.91 -2.15 -7.08
N PRO A 89 -31.12 -2.71 -7.31
CA PRO A 89 -31.44 -4.08 -6.93
C PRO A 89 -30.45 -5.10 -7.54
N GLY A 90 -29.93 -5.99 -6.69
CA GLY A 90 -29.04 -7.08 -7.11
C GLY A 90 -27.64 -6.64 -7.59
N LYS A 91 -27.28 -5.37 -7.42
CA LYS A 91 -25.96 -4.83 -7.80
C LYS A 91 -25.22 -4.31 -6.58
N THR A 92 -23.96 -4.70 -6.46
CA THR A 92 -23.03 -4.21 -5.45
C THR A 92 -21.71 -3.83 -6.11
N ILE A 93 -21.15 -2.68 -5.72
CA ILE A 93 -19.85 -2.21 -6.20
C ILE A 93 -18.97 -1.99 -4.97
N GLY A 94 -17.69 -2.37 -5.05
CA GLY A 94 -16.74 -2.13 -3.97
C GLY A 94 -16.69 -0.65 -3.59
N LEU A 95 -16.83 -0.35 -2.30
CA LEU A 95 -16.75 1.03 -1.80
C LEU A 95 -15.54 1.21 -0.89
N PHE A 96 -15.45 0.40 0.15
CA PHE A 96 -14.52 0.66 1.23
C PHE A 96 -14.18 -0.62 1.99
N THR A 97 -12.91 -0.75 2.40
CA THR A 97 -12.46 -1.78 3.32
C THR A 97 -11.63 -1.17 4.44
N LEU A 98 -11.91 -1.56 5.69
CA LEU A 98 -11.03 -1.32 6.83
C LEU A 98 -10.33 -2.64 7.18
N VAL A 99 -9.01 -2.59 7.34
CA VAL A 99 -8.21 -3.73 7.82
C VAL A 99 -7.44 -3.30 9.07
N VAL A 100 -7.43 -4.16 10.10
CA VAL A 100 -6.58 -4.00 11.28
C VAL A 100 -5.70 -5.24 11.40
N GLN A 101 -4.39 -5.00 11.46
CA GLN A 101 -3.37 -6.03 11.62
C GLN A 101 -2.47 -5.66 12.80
N GLY A 102 -1.91 -6.65 13.47
CA GLY A 102 -0.99 -6.44 14.58
C GLY A 102 0.07 -7.54 14.67
N THR A 103 1.13 -7.28 15.43
CA THR A 103 2.26 -8.23 15.59
C THR A 103 1.93 -9.53 16.31
N ASN A 104 0.74 -9.64 16.89
CA ASN A 104 0.22 -10.89 17.46
C ASN A 104 -0.39 -11.82 16.39
N ALA A 105 -0.52 -11.37 15.15
CA ALA A 105 -0.94 -12.23 14.04
C ALA A 105 0.17 -13.22 13.68
N SER A 106 -0.21 -14.40 13.17
CA SER A 106 0.74 -15.36 12.60
C SER A 106 1.32 -14.93 11.25
N GLU A 107 0.86 -13.81 10.71
CA GLU A 107 1.20 -13.28 9.40
C GLU A 107 2.12 -12.06 9.53
N PRO A 108 3.09 -11.88 8.62
CA PRO A 108 3.86 -10.64 8.51
C PRO A 108 2.97 -9.41 8.33
N LEU A 109 3.47 -8.22 8.68
CA LEU A 109 2.85 -6.96 8.23
C LEU A 109 3.49 -6.45 6.94
N HIS A 110 4.76 -6.81 6.72
CA HIS A 110 5.49 -6.51 5.50
C HIS A 110 6.00 -7.78 4.88
N TRP A 111 5.66 -8.01 3.62
CA TRP A 111 6.12 -9.16 2.89
C TRP A 111 7.24 -8.80 1.90
N ILE A 112 8.25 -9.66 1.80
CA ILE A 112 9.39 -9.53 0.86
C ILE A 112 9.56 -10.76 -0.02
N GLY A 113 10.19 -10.60 -1.18
CA GLY A 113 10.42 -11.65 -2.18
C GLY A 113 9.59 -11.45 -3.45
N ASP A 114 9.78 -12.35 -4.41
CA ASP A 114 9.05 -12.31 -5.67
C ASP A 114 7.71 -13.05 -5.56
N ASP A 115 6.62 -12.30 -5.46
CA ASP A 115 5.27 -12.84 -5.49
C ASP A 115 4.39 -12.01 -6.43
N SER A 116 3.49 -12.67 -7.14
CA SER A 116 2.61 -12.04 -8.12
C SER A 116 1.74 -10.91 -7.53
N ARG A 117 1.45 -10.91 -6.22
CA ARG A 117 0.72 -9.85 -5.51
C ARG A 117 1.59 -8.64 -5.16
N ARG A 118 2.92 -8.78 -5.25
CA ARG A 118 3.94 -7.76 -4.97
C ARG A 118 4.55 -7.13 -6.22
N GLU A 119 4.31 -7.74 -7.38
CA GLU A 119 4.64 -7.19 -8.70
C GLU A 119 4.18 -5.71 -8.82
N PRO A 120 5.10 -4.75 -9.01
CA PRO A 120 4.78 -3.33 -9.11
C PRO A 120 4.02 -2.93 -10.38
N PHE A 121 4.11 -3.74 -11.44
CA PHE A 121 3.65 -3.38 -12.77
C PHE A 121 2.50 -4.26 -13.26
N TYR A 122 1.60 -3.66 -14.04
CA TYR A 122 0.60 -4.37 -14.81
C TYR A 122 0.99 -4.39 -16.29
N GLY A 123 0.98 -5.57 -16.92
CA GLY A 123 1.40 -5.73 -18.32
C GLY A 123 0.41 -5.17 -19.35
N LEU A 124 -0.84 -4.89 -18.94
CA LEU A 124 -1.90 -4.42 -19.82
C LEU A 124 -2.28 -2.97 -19.51
N ASP A 125 -2.75 -2.24 -20.52
CA ASP A 125 -3.35 -0.91 -20.37
C ASP A 125 -4.83 -0.99 -19.96
N SER A 126 -5.49 0.18 -19.82
CA SER A 126 -6.90 0.27 -19.44
C SER A 126 -7.86 -0.35 -20.46
N ASN A 127 -7.41 -0.58 -21.69
CA ASN A 127 -8.19 -1.24 -22.75
C ASN A 127 -7.89 -2.74 -22.84
N GLY A 128 -7.07 -3.29 -21.93
CA GLY A 128 -6.64 -4.68 -21.94
C GLY A 128 -5.59 -5.00 -23.01
N SER A 129 -5.01 -3.99 -23.66
CA SER A 129 -3.94 -4.16 -24.64
C SER A 129 -2.57 -4.20 -23.96
N GLN A 130 -1.61 -4.88 -24.56
CA GLN A 130 -0.24 -4.92 -24.03
C GLN A 130 0.39 -3.52 -24.05
N LYS A 131 1.00 -3.13 -22.93
CA LYS A 131 1.73 -1.88 -22.87
C LYS A 131 3.00 -1.94 -23.74
N PRO A 132 3.33 -0.87 -24.47
CA PRO A 132 4.62 -0.77 -25.15
C PRO A 132 5.79 -0.68 -24.16
N ASP A 133 5.52 -0.15 -22.95
CA ASP A 133 6.50 -0.01 -21.89
C ASP A 133 5.86 -0.35 -20.53
N VAL A 134 6.11 -1.58 -20.07
CA VAL A 134 5.53 -2.12 -18.84
C VAL A 134 6.12 -1.44 -17.60
N THR A 135 7.38 -0.98 -17.64
CA THR A 135 8.09 -0.45 -16.46
C THR A 135 8.07 1.07 -16.36
N ALA A 136 7.36 1.78 -17.24
CA ALA A 136 7.25 3.23 -17.20
C ALA A 136 6.50 3.72 -15.95
N VAL A 137 5.49 2.97 -15.51
CA VAL A 137 4.59 3.34 -14.41
C VAL A 137 4.34 2.12 -13.53
N ALA A 138 4.67 2.21 -12.24
CA ALA A 138 4.31 1.22 -11.22
C ALA A 138 2.83 1.38 -10.85
N ASP A 139 1.95 0.93 -11.74
CA ASP A 139 0.50 1.13 -11.66
C ASP A 139 -0.21 0.11 -10.79
N ARG A 140 0.39 -1.07 -10.57
CA ARG A 140 -0.15 -2.08 -9.68
C ARG A 140 0.19 -1.81 -8.22
N ARG A 141 1.45 -1.48 -7.92
CA ARG A 141 1.94 -1.18 -6.56
C ARG A 141 3.02 -0.08 -6.60
N PRO A 142 2.63 1.20 -6.70
CA PRO A 142 3.59 2.30 -6.55
C PRO A 142 4.16 2.35 -5.12
N GLU A 143 5.28 3.04 -4.95
CA GLU A 143 5.90 3.21 -3.63
C GLU A 143 5.03 4.08 -2.71
N PRO A 144 4.67 3.59 -1.50
CA PRO A 144 3.83 4.35 -0.58
C PRO A 144 4.55 5.62 -0.11
N GLN A 145 3.76 6.68 0.07
CA GLN A 145 4.25 7.97 0.52
C GLN A 145 4.03 8.14 2.02
N PRO A 146 4.97 8.76 2.77
CA PRO A 146 4.78 8.99 4.19
C PRO A 146 3.61 9.94 4.46
N VAL A 147 2.84 9.65 5.50
CA VAL A 147 1.88 10.62 6.05
C VAL A 147 2.65 11.58 6.96
N GLY A 148 2.75 12.85 6.55
CA GLY A 148 3.50 13.87 7.29
C GLY A 148 5.01 13.61 7.27
N ASP A 149 5.59 13.32 8.44
CA ASP A 149 7.00 12.95 8.63
C ASP A 149 7.24 11.42 8.62
N GLY A 150 6.20 10.64 8.30
CA GLY A 150 6.22 9.18 8.22
C GLY A 150 5.98 8.47 9.55
N THR A 151 5.99 9.18 10.69
CA THR A 151 5.77 8.55 12.00
C THR A 151 4.34 8.02 12.18
N LEU A 152 3.37 8.68 11.54
CA LEU A 152 1.95 8.34 11.62
C LEU A 152 1.57 7.15 10.72
N GLY A 153 2.34 6.89 9.66
CA GLY A 153 2.07 5.85 8.69
C GLY A 153 2.33 6.30 7.25
N TRP A 154 1.64 5.68 6.30
CA TRP A 154 1.85 5.89 4.87
C TRP A 154 0.54 5.79 4.08
N TYR A 155 0.55 6.31 2.86
CA TYR A 155 -0.60 6.27 1.96
C TYR A 155 -0.18 5.90 0.53
N GLY A 156 -1.13 5.30 -0.19
CA GLY A 156 -1.07 5.09 -1.63
C GLY A 156 -2.20 5.81 -2.33
N ASN A 157 -2.42 5.50 -3.61
CA ASN A 157 -3.46 6.17 -4.40
C ASN A 157 -4.88 5.90 -3.91
N TRP A 158 -5.12 4.72 -3.34
CA TRP A 158 -6.44 4.24 -2.90
C TRP A 158 -6.49 3.74 -1.46
N TYR A 159 -5.43 3.96 -0.66
CA TYR A 159 -5.43 3.53 0.74
C TYR A 159 -4.58 4.45 1.62
N THR A 160 -4.84 4.40 2.91
CA THR A 160 -3.98 4.97 3.96
C THR A 160 -3.86 3.99 5.11
N THR A 161 -2.62 3.73 5.53
CA THR A 161 -2.29 2.92 6.69
C THR A 161 -1.79 3.82 7.81
N ILE A 162 -2.43 3.73 8.97
CA ILE A 162 -2.01 4.38 10.20
C ILE A 162 -1.35 3.36 11.11
N ARG A 163 -0.23 3.78 11.68
CA ARG A 163 0.62 2.97 12.52
C ARG A 163 0.46 3.37 13.98
N ALA A 164 0.37 2.38 14.88
CA ALA A 164 0.36 2.62 16.31
C ALA A 164 1.34 1.68 17.03
N GLU A 165 2.33 2.25 17.72
CA GLU A 165 3.19 1.49 18.65
C GLU A 165 2.55 1.50 20.04
N CYS A 166 2.31 0.32 20.62
CA CYS A 166 1.80 0.21 21.98
C CYS A 166 2.97 0.20 22.97
N GLY A 167 3.06 1.25 23.77
CA GLY A 167 4.15 1.46 24.72
C GLY A 167 4.00 0.69 26.04
N PRO A 168 4.97 0.85 26.95
CA PRO A 168 4.93 0.25 28.28
C PRO A 168 3.64 0.57 29.05
N GLY A 169 3.10 -0.42 29.75
CA GLY A 169 1.85 -0.31 30.50
C GLY A 169 0.58 -0.50 29.66
N SER A 170 0.72 -0.89 28.39
CA SER A 170 -0.39 -1.40 27.58
C SER A 170 -0.93 -2.72 28.14
N SER A 171 -2.20 -3.00 27.85
CA SER A 171 -2.84 -4.30 28.15
C SER A 171 -2.07 -5.46 27.54
N ALA A 172 -2.08 -6.63 28.19
CA ALA A 172 -1.49 -7.86 27.66
C ALA A 172 -2.10 -8.33 26.33
N ARG A 173 -3.30 -7.82 25.97
CA ARG A 173 -3.96 -8.09 24.68
C ARG A 173 -3.53 -7.12 23.57
N ALA A 174 -2.84 -6.03 23.90
CA ALA A 174 -2.40 -5.07 22.91
C ALA A 174 -1.10 -5.56 22.24
N PRO A 175 -1.04 -5.69 20.90
CA PRO A 175 0.19 -6.04 20.22
C PRO A 175 1.20 -4.89 20.28
N GLU A 176 2.50 -5.20 20.08
CA GLU A 176 3.57 -4.19 20.08
C GLU A 176 3.35 -3.12 19.00
N LEU A 177 2.85 -3.55 17.84
CA LEU A 177 2.60 -2.69 16.69
C LEU A 177 1.25 -3.05 16.05
N LEU A 178 0.53 -2.02 15.63
CA LEU A 178 -0.70 -2.11 14.87
C LEU A 178 -0.61 -1.31 13.56
N HIS A 179 -1.17 -1.88 12.51
CA HIS A 179 -1.50 -1.18 11.26
C HIS A 179 -3.00 -1.16 11.09
N VAL A 180 -3.55 0.03 10.83
CA VAL A 180 -4.97 0.23 10.52
C VAL A 180 -5.06 0.86 9.15
N THR A 181 -5.56 0.10 8.18
CA THR A 181 -5.65 0.50 6.78
C THR A 181 -7.09 0.79 6.40
N ALA A 182 -7.33 2.02 5.95
CA ALA A 182 -8.55 2.40 5.25
C ALA A 182 -8.27 2.37 3.74
N ARG A 183 -9.07 1.60 2.99
CA ARG A 183 -8.91 1.40 1.55
C ARG A 183 -10.21 1.71 0.82
N ALA A 184 -10.09 2.39 -0.32
CA ALA A 184 -11.14 2.48 -1.32
C ALA A 184 -11.10 1.23 -2.22
N GLU A 185 -12.27 0.67 -2.53
CA GLU A 185 -12.42 -0.48 -3.44
C GLU A 185 -12.91 -0.04 -4.83
N TYR A 186 -12.45 1.14 -5.26
CA TYR A 186 -12.75 1.75 -6.56
C TYR A 186 -11.53 2.53 -7.08
N ASP A 187 -11.47 2.71 -8.40
CA ASP A 187 -10.40 3.42 -9.09
C ASP A 187 -10.60 4.95 -9.05
N ASP A 188 -9.60 5.72 -9.51
CA ASP A 188 -9.66 7.19 -9.64
C ASP A 188 -10.04 7.93 -8.36
N VAL A 189 -9.52 7.45 -7.22
CA VAL A 189 -9.76 8.06 -5.90
C VAL A 189 -9.37 9.54 -5.90
N SER A 190 -10.30 10.40 -5.49
CA SER A 190 -10.08 11.84 -5.47
C SER A 190 -9.10 12.27 -4.37
N VAL A 191 -8.54 13.49 -4.46
CA VAL A 191 -7.74 14.08 -3.36
C VAL A 191 -8.55 14.16 -2.06
N ALA A 192 -9.83 14.50 -2.18
CA ALA A 192 -10.74 14.60 -1.04
C ALA A 192 -10.97 13.23 -0.38
N ASP A 193 -11.16 12.18 -1.18
CA ASP A 193 -11.35 10.82 -0.68
C ASP A 193 -10.07 10.26 -0.07
N ARG A 194 -8.88 10.54 -0.63
CA ARG A 194 -7.60 10.20 0.03
C ARG A 194 -7.49 10.84 1.42
N GLN A 195 -7.81 12.13 1.54
CA GLN A 195 -7.83 12.80 2.84
C GLN A 195 -8.87 12.20 3.79
N ARG A 196 -10.02 11.76 3.25
CA ARG A 196 -11.09 11.12 4.01
C ARG A 196 -10.66 9.73 4.51
N LEU A 197 -10.01 8.92 3.68
CA LEU A 197 -9.43 7.62 4.07
C LEU A 197 -8.40 7.80 5.19
N ALA A 198 -7.52 8.79 5.10
CA ALA A 198 -6.54 9.07 6.16
C ALA A 198 -7.21 9.43 7.50
N ARG A 199 -8.27 10.25 7.46
CA ARG A 199 -9.08 10.56 8.67
C ARG A 199 -9.77 9.32 9.22
N ILE A 200 -10.38 8.50 8.35
CA ILE A 200 -11.03 7.24 8.76
C ILE A 200 -10.01 6.32 9.43
N ALA A 201 -8.86 6.07 8.81
CA ALA A 201 -7.82 5.20 9.34
C ALA A 201 -7.30 5.71 10.69
N ARG A 202 -7.06 7.02 10.82
CA ARG A 202 -6.55 7.61 12.07
C ARG A 202 -7.57 7.49 13.19
N SER A 203 -8.83 7.85 12.94
CA SER A 203 -9.90 7.72 13.94
C SER A 203 -10.18 6.27 14.31
N ALA A 204 -10.10 5.34 13.36
CA ALA A 204 -10.23 3.91 13.62
C ALA A 204 -9.08 3.40 14.49
N ALA A 205 -7.83 3.80 14.20
CA ALA A 205 -6.67 3.48 15.03
C ALA A 205 -6.80 4.03 16.45
N GLU A 206 -7.21 5.28 16.60
CA GLU A 206 -7.43 5.91 17.91
C GLU A 206 -8.50 5.18 18.74
N LYS A 207 -9.66 4.87 18.14
CA LYS A 207 -10.70 4.08 18.83
C LYS A 207 -10.26 2.66 19.15
N PHE A 208 -9.60 1.98 18.22
CA PHE A 208 -9.17 0.60 18.41
C PHE A 208 -8.12 0.48 19.51
N THR A 209 -7.08 1.33 19.47
CA THR A 209 -6.03 1.40 20.49
C THR A 209 -6.61 1.68 21.88
N ALA A 210 -7.56 2.61 22.01
CA ALA A 210 -8.28 2.85 23.25
C ALA A 210 -9.07 1.62 23.73
N GLY A 211 -9.78 0.95 22.81
CA GLY A 211 -10.61 -0.22 23.11
C GLY A 211 -9.82 -1.44 23.60
N ILE A 212 -8.60 -1.63 23.12
CA ILE A 212 -7.72 -2.74 23.54
C ILE A 212 -6.79 -2.37 24.71
N GLY A 213 -6.82 -1.12 25.19
CA GLY A 213 -5.93 -0.64 26.25
C GLY A 213 -4.47 -0.49 25.79
N CYS A 214 -4.24 -0.15 24.54
CA CYS A 214 -2.92 0.20 23.99
C CYS A 214 -2.56 1.63 24.41
N ARG A 215 -1.45 1.77 25.15
CA ARG A 215 -0.91 3.08 25.53
C ARG A 215 -0.06 3.62 24.38
N THR A 216 -0.63 4.49 23.58
CA THR A 216 0.05 5.11 22.44
C THR A 216 -0.36 6.57 22.29
N ARG A 217 0.44 7.34 21.57
CA ARG A 217 0.11 8.71 21.16
C ARG A 217 0.29 8.81 19.66
N LEU A 218 -0.83 8.77 18.93
CA LEU A 218 -0.81 8.95 17.48
C LEU A 218 -0.50 10.42 17.15
N PRO A 219 0.46 10.68 16.23
CA PRO A 219 0.64 12.02 15.69
C PRO A 219 -0.66 12.59 15.11
N ALA A 220 -0.77 13.92 15.09
CA ALA A 220 -1.88 14.58 14.41
C ALA A 220 -1.77 14.34 12.90
N LEU A 221 -2.91 14.16 12.22
CA LEU A 221 -2.93 14.16 10.77
C LEU A 221 -2.69 15.60 10.30
N ALA A 222 -1.72 15.81 9.41
CA ALA A 222 -1.51 17.12 8.82
C ALA A 222 -2.72 17.54 7.98
N GLU A 223 -3.09 18.83 8.05
CA GLU A 223 -4.17 19.43 7.25
C GLU A 223 -3.81 19.53 5.75
N ARG A 224 -2.53 19.33 5.40
CA ARG A 224 -2.10 19.34 4.01
C ARG A 224 -2.74 18.16 3.27
N SER A 225 -3.33 18.46 2.11
CA SER A 225 -3.94 17.45 1.24
C SER A 225 -2.94 16.35 0.84
N LEU A 226 -3.39 15.09 0.89
CA LEU A 226 -2.65 13.95 0.35
C LEU A 226 -2.74 13.94 -1.19
N ALA A 227 -1.66 14.33 -1.84
CA ALA A 227 -1.52 14.28 -3.30
C ALA A 227 -1.61 12.84 -3.82
N THR A 228 -1.73 12.67 -5.13
CA THR A 228 -1.58 11.33 -5.75
C THR A 228 -0.14 10.83 -5.49
N ALA A 229 0.00 9.58 -5.06
CA ALA A 229 1.29 8.95 -4.89
C ALA A 229 1.98 8.82 -6.26
N PRO A 230 3.23 9.30 -6.41
CA PRO A 230 3.96 9.16 -7.66
C PRO A 230 4.09 7.68 -8.07
N SER A 231 3.79 7.39 -9.33
CA SER A 231 3.89 6.05 -9.90
C SER A 231 4.81 5.98 -11.13
N ALA A 232 5.07 7.12 -11.79
CA ALA A 232 5.95 7.18 -12.95
C ALA A 232 7.42 7.07 -12.52
N LEU A 233 8.14 6.12 -13.11
CA LEU A 233 9.57 5.96 -12.88
C LEU A 233 10.35 7.02 -13.66
N ARG A 234 11.50 7.42 -13.11
CA ARG A 234 12.42 8.40 -13.68
C ARG A 234 13.78 7.76 -13.97
N PRO A 235 14.64 8.37 -14.80
CA PRO A 235 15.99 7.86 -15.02
C PRO A 235 16.73 7.64 -13.70
N ALA A 236 17.30 6.44 -13.50
CA ALA A 236 17.93 6.04 -12.24
C ALA A 236 19.14 6.92 -11.88
N GLN A 237 19.85 7.44 -12.88
CA GLN A 237 20.98 8.35 -12.67
C GLN A 237 20.57 9.70 -12.06
N ALA A 238 19.30 10.09 -12.23
CA ALA A 238 18.68 11.26 -11.60
C ALA A 238 17.98 10.91 -10.27
N GLY A 239 18.19 9.69 -9.75
CA GLY A 239 17.59 9.20 -8.51
C GLY A 239 17.85 10.14 -7.33
N ASN A 240 16.79 10.47 -6.61
CA ASN A 240 16.80 11.29 -5.42
C ASN A 240 16.13 10.54 -4.25
N GLY A 241 15.92 11.21 -3.11
CA GLY A 241 15.26 10.62 -1.95
C GLY A 241 15.86 9.26 -1.57
N SER A 242 14.99 8.25 -1.42
CA SER A 242 15.38 6.89 -1.06
C SER A 242 16.18 6.14 -2.13
N CYS A 243 16.18 6.60 -3.39
CA CYS A 243 16.95 6.00 -4.49
C CYS A 243 18.28 6.71 -4.77
N ARG A 244 18.65 7.73 -3.98
CA ARG A 244 19.89 8.50 -4.17
C ARG A 244 21.15 7.63 -4.07
N TRP A 245 21.11 6.58 -3.25
CA TRP A 245 22.22 5.63 -3.11
C TRP A 245 22.55 4.96 -4.46
N PHE A 246 21.50 4.56 -5.20
CA PHE A 246 21.64 3.85 -6.45
C PHE A 246 22.17 4.77 -7.55
N ALA A 247 21.70 6.02 -7.62
CA ALA A 247 22.25 7.02 -8.54
C ALA A 247 23.76 7.24 -8.33
N ARG A 248 24.25 7.21 -7.07
CA ARG A 248 25.69 7.28 -6.79
C ARG A 248 26.42 6.00 -7.16
N HIS A 249 25.82 4.84 -6.89
CA HIS A 249 26.38 3.55 -7.29
C HIS A 249 26.58 3.49 -8.82
N LEU A 250 25.58 3.90 -9.61
CA LEU A 250 25.68 3.96 -11.07
C LEU A 250 26.79 4.89 -11.56
N LYS A 251 27.00 6.03 -10.89
CA LYS A 251 28.12 6.95 -11.24
C LYS A 251 29.49 6.34 -10.98
N GLN A 252 29.60 5.43 -10.02
CA GLN A 252 30.87 4.82 -9.63
C GLN A 252 31.17 3.53 -10.39
N GLN A 253 30.15 2.70 -10.63
CA GLN A 253 30.29 1.35 -11.19
C GLN A 253 29.80 1.24 -12.64
N GLY A 254 29.14 2.27 -13.16
CA GLY A 254 28.45 2.22 -14.45
C GLY A 254 27.09 1.53 -14.37
N GLN A 255 26.37 1.54 -15.49
CA GLN A 255 25.03 0.95 -15.60
C GLN A 255 25.08 -0.58 -15.70
N GLY A 256 25.97 -1.12 -16.55
CA GLY A 256 26.08 -2.56 -16.78
C GLY A 256 24.71 -3.21 -17.01
N ARG A 257 24.41 -4.26 -16.24
CA ARG A 257 23.11 -4.95 -16.27
C ARG A 257 22.09 -4.43 -15.26
N LEU A 258 22.37 -3.34 -14.55
CA LEU A 258 21.53 -2.80 -13.48
C LEU A 258 20.31 -2.02 -14.04
N PRO A 259 19.29 -1.75 -13.21
CA PRO A 259 18.12 -0.95 -13.59
C PRO A 259 18.46 0.48 -14.01
N ASP A 260 17.85 0.97 -15.08
CA ASP A 260 18.01 2.33 -15.59
C ASP A 260 16.87 3.28 -15.17
N ARG A 261 15.89 2.76 -14.41
CA ARG A 261 14.76 3.52 -13.87
C ARG A 261 14.64 3.40 -12.36
N ALA A 262 14.14 4.46 -11.73
CA ALA A 262 13.93 4.54 -10.29
C ALA A 262 12.63 5.29 -9.94
N LEU A 263 11.95 4.83 -8.90
CA LEU A 263 10.87 5.53 -8.22
C LEU A 263 11.24 5.67 -6.74
N ALA A 264 11.55 6.91 -6.38
CA ALA A 264 11.98 7.28 -5.03
C ALA A 264 10.81 7.70 -4.14
N THR A 265 10.99 7.49 -2.84
CA THR A 265 10.17 8.07 -1.78
C THR A 265 10.95 9.17 -1.06
N PRO A 266 10.27 10.15 -0.45
CA PRO A 266 10.91 11.13 0.41
C PRO A 266 11.64 10.45 1.58
N THR A 267 12.91 10.81 1.80
CA THR A 267 13.67 10.36 2.97
C THR A 267 13.43 11.29 4.15
N GLN A 268 12.91 10.73 5.23
CA GLN A 268 12.74 11.42 6.51
C GLN A 268 13.29 10.52 7.62
N ASP A 269 14.05 11.09 8.56
CA ASP A 269 14.70 10.33 9.64
C ASP A 269 13.68 9.70 10.61
N ALA A 270 12.50 10.31 10.73
CA ALA A 270 11.44 9.79 11.58
C ALA A 270 10.63 8.66 10.91
N ASN A 271 10.73 8.50 9.60
CA ASN A 271 9.98 7.49 8.85
C ASN A 271 10.55 6.08 9.15
N PRO A 272 9.75 5.14 9.68
CA PRO A 272 10.20 3.79 10.04
C PRO A 272 10.30 2.83 8.86
N VAL A 273 9.86 3.24 7.65
CA VAL A 273 9.96 2.45 6.43
C VAL A 273 10.51 3.31 5.30
N GLN A 274 11.60 2.90 4.67
CA GLN A 274 12.15 3.61 3.50
C GLN A 274 12.36 2.65 2.35
N SER A 275 11.70 2.93 1.22
CA SER A 275 11.68 2.08 0.05
C SER A 275 12.13 2.80 -1.21
N CYS A 276 12.80 2.07 -2.10
CA CYS A 276 13.17 2.50 -3.44
C CYS A 276 12.86 1.37 -4.42
N LEU A 277 12.06 1.70 -5.44
CA LEU A 277 11.78 0.80 -6.56
C LEU A 277 12.71 1.14 -7.72
N LEU A 278 13.31 0.12 -8.30
CA LEU A 278 14.15 0.19 -9.48
C LEU A 278 13.58 -0.73 -10.55
N ALA A 279 13.65 -0.33 -11.81
CA ALA A 279 13.19 -1.16 -12.93
C ALA A 279 14.03 -0.99 -14.17
N VAL A 280 13.95 -1.99 -15.06
CA VAL A 280 14.66 -2.01 -16.33
C VAL A 280 13.69 -1.59 -17.43
N SER A 281 14.07 -0.56 -18.21
CA SER A 281 13.32 -0.12 -19.38
C SER A 281 13.41 -1.12 -20.54
N PRO A 282 12.50 -1.07 -21.52
CA PRO A 282 12.59 -1.89 -22.73
C PRO A 282 13.95 -1.78 -23.45
N ASP A 283 14.51 -0.57 -23.54
CA ASP A 283 15.79 -0.33 -24.19
C ASP A 283 16.94 -1.00 -23.41
N GLN A 284 16.95 -0.86 -22.08
CA GLN A 284 17.95 -1.49 -21.23
C GLN A 284 17.79 -3.02 -21.20
N VAL A 285 16.57 -3.56 -21.30
CA VAL A 285 16.34 -5.01 -21.49
C VAL A 285 17.00 -5.46 -22.79
N GLY A 286 16.85 -4.72 -23.89
CA GLY A 286 17.50 -4.99 -25.17
C GLY A 286 19.03 -5.04 -25.05
N HIS A 287 19.62 -3.99 -24.45
CA HIS A 287 21.06 -3.94 -24.21
C HIS A 287 21.57 -5.10 -23.36
N ILE A 288 20.85 -5.49 -22.30
CA ILE A 288 21.24 -6.64 -21.48
C ILE A 288 21.13 -7.94 -22.29
N ALA A 289 20.08 -8.09 -23.11
CA ALA A 289 19.78 -9.30 -23.85
C ALA A 289 20.83 -9.67 -24.90
N ASP A 290 21.50 -8.67 -25.49
CA ASP A 290 22.55 -8.87 -26.49
C ASP A 290 23.72 -9.72 -25.93
N ASP A 291 24.07 -9.48 -24.66
CA ASP A 291 25.13 -10.17 -23.93
C ASP A 291 24.66 -11.43 -23.18
N LEU A 292 23.38 -11.82 -23.32
CA LEU A 292 22.84 -13.00 -22.67
C LEU A 292 23.02 -14.27 -23.51
N PRO A 293 23.39 -15.40 -22.87
CA PRO A 293 23.24 -16.73 -23.45
C PRO A 293 21.83 -17.00 -23.97
N GLU A 294 21.72 -17.86 -24.99
CA GLU A 294 20.47 -18.12 -25.70
C GLU A 294 19.34 -18.60 -24.79
N ASP A 295 19.64 -19.45 -23.81
CA ASP A 295 18.72 -19.97 -22.81
C ASP A 295 18.15 -18.87 -21.89
N LYS A 296 18.90 -17.78 -21.69
CA LYS A 296 18.48 -16.62 -20.87
C LYS A 296 17.78 -15.53 -21.66
N ARG A 297 17.93 -15.48 -23.00
CA ARG A 297 17.21 -14.51 -23.86
C ARG A 297 15.69 -14.63 -23.77
N ARG A 298 15.17 -15.79 -23.38
CA ARG A 298 13.72 -15.97 -23.11
C ARG A 298 13.23 -15.05 -21.99
N TYR A 299 14.04 -14.84 -20.94
CA TYR A 299 13.67 -13.97 -19.82
C TYR A 299 13.59 -12.50 -20.26
N ALA A 300 14.50 -12.07 -21.15
CA ALA A 300 14.46 -10.72 -21.70
C ALA A 300 13.18 -10.46 -22.52
N ARG A 301 12.75 -11.42 -23.34
CA ARG A 301 11.48 -11.30 -24.09
C ARG A 301 10.27 -11.22 -23.16
N SER A 302 10.24 -12.03 -22.10
CA SER A 302 9.16 -11.97 -21.10
C SER A 302 9.15 -10.64 -20.33
N ALA A 303 10.32 -10.04 -20.09
CA ALA A 303 10.46 -8.76 -19.41
C ALA A 303 9.76 -7.60 -20.14
N LEU A 304 9.72 -7.66 -21.48
CA LEU A 304 9.04 -6.65 -22.30
C LEU A 304 7.51 -6.73 -22.24
N THR A 305 6.95 -7.74 -21.56
CA THR A 305 5.54 -8.11 -21.73
C THR A 305 4.81 -8.40 -20.42
N HIS A 306 5.24 -9.41 -19.67
CA HIS A 306 4.47 -9.99 -18.56
C HIS A 306 5.33 -10.43 -17.36
N SER A 307 6.65 -10.29 -17.44
CA SER A 307 7.57 -10.56 -16.33
C SER A 307 8.63 -9.45 -16.22
N PRO A 308 8.20 -8.18 -16.04
CA PRO A 308 9.09 -7.03 -16.06
C PRO A 308 10.21 -7.17 -15.02
N TRP A 309 11.40 -6.70 -15.38
CA TRP A 309 12.56 -6.77 -14.51
C TRP A 309 12.58 -5.59 -13.53
N TRP A 310 12.60 -5.91 -12.24
CA TRP A 310 12.62 -4.91 -11.19
C TRP A 310 13.39 -5.38 -9.95
N LEU A 311 13.85 -4.39 -9.18
CA LEU A 311 14.42 -4.56 -7.86
C LEU A 311 13.73 -3.60 -6.89
N ARG A 312 13.52 -4.03 -5.66
CA ARG A 312 12.95 -3.18 -4.61
C ARG A 312 13.78 -3.29 -3.35
N THR A 313 14.34 -2.17 -2.92
CA THR A 313 15.02 -2.10 -1.62
C THR A 313 14.11 -1.48 -0.58
N VAL A 314 13.99 -2.10 0.60
CA VAL A 314 13.21 -1.54 1.71
C VAL A 314 13.96 -1.71 3.04
N SER A 315 14.03 -0.63 3.82
CA SER A 315 14.54 -0.65 5.19
C SER A 315 13.42 -0.43 6.18
N TYR A 316 13.32 -1.31 7.16
CA TYR A 316 12.36 -1.29 8.26
C TYR A 316 13.09 -1.02 9.57
N PHE A 317 12.60 -0.08 10.37
CA PHE A 317 13.24 0.35 11.61
C PHE A 317 12.33 0.14 12.83
N GLY A 318 12.93 -0.30 13.94
CA GLY A 318 12.22 -0.50 15.20
C GLY A 318 11.19 -1.63 15.12
N PRO A 319 9.97 -1.43 15.67
CA PRO A 319 8.94 -2.47 15.63
C PRO A 319 8.61 -2.96 14.21
N GLU A 320 8.73 -2.10 13.18
CA GLU A 320 8.49 -2.52 11.78
C GLU A 320 9.44 -3.65 11.35
N ALA A 321 10.70 -3.62 11.78
CA ALA A 321 11.69 -4.65 11.46
C ALA A 321 11.34 -6.04 12.05
N ARG A 322 10.46 -6.11 13.06
CA ARG A 322 9.98 -7.37 13.65
C ARG A 322 8.78 -7.98 12.90
N THR A 323 8.28 -7.29 11.88
CA THR A 323 7.03 -7.65 11.19
C THR A 323 7.25 -8.08 9.76
N VAL A 324 8.51 -8.13 9.34
CA VAL A 324 8.89 -8.48 7.98
C VAL A 324 8.94 -9.99 7.85
N GLY A 325 8.38 -10.52 6.77
CA GLY A 325 8.39 -11.94 6.48
C GLY A 325 8.27 -12.24 5.00
N PHE A 326 8.21 -13.52 4.69
CA PHE A 326 8.11 -14.03 3.32
C PHE A 326 7.12 -15.19 3.26
N ASP A 327 6.63 -15.45 2.04
CA ASP A 327 5.80 -16.61 1.77
C ASP A 327 6.75 -17.82 1.61
N SER A 328 6.38 -18.95 2.19
CA SER A 328 7.15 -20.19 2.17
C SER A 328 6.31 -21.24 1.46
N LEU A 329 6.70 -21.58 0.22
CA LEU A 329 5.92 -22.44 -0.69
C LEU A 329 5.43 -23.72 0.01
N GLY A 330 4.11 -23.86 0.09
CA GLY A 330 3.46 -25.04 0.69
C GLY A 330 3.46 -25.08 2.22
N SER A 331 3.85 -23.99 2.88
CA SER A 331 3.81 -23.85 4.34
C SER A 331 3.17 -22.52 4.76
N LYS A 332 3.25 -22.17 6.05
CA LYS A 332 2.73 -20.89 6.57
C LYS A 332 3.80 -19.81 6.36
N ASP A 333 3.37 -18.56 6.19
CA ASP A 333 4.24 -17.40 6.16
C ASP A 333 5.24 -17.40 7.32
N GLU A 334 6.49 -17.03 7.01
CA GLU A 334 7.58 -16.98 7.98
C GLU A 334 7.96 -15.54 8.31
N ILE A 335 7.98 -15.22 9.61
CA ILE A 335 8.45 -13.92 10.10
C ILE A 335 9.96 -13.98 10.33
N ILE A 336 10.69 -13.04 9.74
CA ILE A 336 12.15 -12.94 9.88
C ILE A 336 12.49 -12.55 11.31
N LYS A 337 13.31 -13.37 11.96
CA LYS A 337 13.84 -13.07 13.28
C LYS A 337 14.82 -11.88 13.18
N THR A 338 14.56 -10.81 13.93
CA THR A 338 15.46 -9.64 13.97
C THR A 338 16.88 -10.02 14.40
N GLY A 339 17.89 -9.40 13.78
CA GLY A 339 19.31 -9.71 14.02
C GLY A 339 19.81 -10.92 13.24
N THR A 340 19.01 -11.45 12.32
CA THR A 340 19.44 -12.49 11.37
C THR A 340 19.63 -11.89 9.98
N THR A 341 20.36 -12.63 9.15
CA THR A 341 20.57 -12.34 7.73
C THR A 341 20.22 -13.59 6.93
N GLY A 342 19.98 -13.43 5.63
CA GLY A 342 19.71 -14.57 4.77
C GLY A 342 19.09 -14.19 3.43
N HIS A 343 18.55 -15.22 2.79
CA HIS A 343 17.88 -15.12 1.50
C HIS A 343 16.71 -16.11 1.41
N THR A 344 15.82 -15.85 0.47
CA THR A 344 14.71 -16.70 0.02
C THR A 344 14.42 -16.36 -1.45
N ASP A 345 13.41 -16.98 -2.05
CA ASP A 345 13.05 -16.80 -3.46
C ASP A 345 12.88 -15.32 -3.85
N GLY A 346 13.88 -14.80 -4.55
CA GLY A 346 13.93 -13.40 -5.01
C GLY A 346 14.03 -12.38 -3.88
N ALA A 347 14.53 -12.73 -2.69
CA ALA A 347 14.76 -11.77 -1.60
C ALA A 347 16.01 -12.04 -0.76
N TRP A 348 16.66 -10.96 -0.32
CA TRP A 348 17.79 -10.96 0.60
C TRP A 348 17.54 -9.99 1.74
N TRP A 349 18.03 -10.30 2.94
CA TRP A 349 17.95 -9.39 4.08
C TRP A 349 19.25 -9.30 4.88
N ALA A 350 19.55 -8.07 5.29
CA ALA A 350 20.62 -7.70 6.20
C ALA A 350 20.01 -7.12 7.47
N SER A 351 20.73 -7.22 8.59
CA SER A 351 20.28 -6.67 9.88
C SER A 351 21.27 -5.63 10.41
N SER A 352 20.76 -4.64 11.11
CA SER A 352 21.58 -3.68 11.85
C SER A 352 20.84 -3.16 13.09
N ILE A 353 21.50 -2.27 13.85
CA ILE A 353 20.91 -1.56 14.99
C ILE A 353 21.04 -0.07 14.75
N CYS A 354 19.90 0.62 14.58
CA CYS A 354 19.83 2.05 14.32
C CYS A 354 19.16 2.76 15.50
N ASN A 355 19.82 3.76 16.09
CA ASN A 355 19.32 4.47 17.28
C ASN A 355 18.87 3.53 18.42
N GLY A 356 19.64 2.47 18.67
CA GLY A 356 19.33 1.45 19.68
C GLY A 356 18.14 0.53 19.36
N LYS A 357 17.55 0.66 18.17
CA LYS A 357 16.42 -0.16 17.71
C LYS A 357 16.87 -1.14 16.61
N PRO A 358 16.26 -2.34 16.52
CA PRO A 358 16.56 -3.26 15.42
C PRO A 358 16.19 -2.64 14.08
N ALA A 359 16.95 -2.95 13.05
CA ALA A 359 16.64 -2.60 11.68
C ALA A 359 16.86 -3.81 10.76
N LEU A 360 16.00 -3.91 9.75
CA LEU A 360 16.05 -4.94 8.72
C LEU A 360 16.08 -4.23 7.36
N HIS A 361 17.09 -4.55 6.56
CA HIS A 361 17.26 -4.01 5.21
C HIS A 361 17.02 -5.15 4.24
N THR A 362 16.25 -4.90 3.19
CA THR A 362 15.80 -5.95 2.28
C THR A 362 16.00 -5.53 0.85
N LEU A 363 16.30 -6.50 -0.01
CA LEU A 363 16.29 -6.37 -1.46
C LEU A 363 15.39 -7.48 -2.00
N SER A 364 14.39 -7.13 -2.79
CA SER A 364 13.57 -8.08 -3.54
C SER A 364 13.83 -7.89 -5.04
N SER A 365 13.79 -8.99 -5.79
CA SER A 365 14.03 -9.02 -7.24
C SER A 365 12.97 -9.87 -7.90
N SER A 366 12.48 -9.45 -9.07
CA SER A 366 11.69 -10.34 -9.93
C SER A 366 12.52 -11.59 -10.30
N TYR A 367 11.93 -12.78 -10.23
CA TYR A 367 12.59 -14.06 -10.49
C TYR A 367 13.31 -14.08 -11.84
N ALA A 368 12.66 -13.57 -12.90
CA ALA A 368 13.26 -13.52 -14.23
C ALA A 368 14.53 -12.66 -14.27
N TYR A 369 14.62 -11.63 -13.44
CA TYR A 369 15.78 -10.74 -13.39
C TYR A 369 16.89 -11.26 -12.49
N ASP A 370 16.56 -11.92 -11.38
CA ASP A 370 17.54 -12.62 -10.55
C ASP A 370 18.32 -13.68 -11.35
N ASN A 371 17.66 -14.35 -12.30
CA ASN A 371 18.30 -15.29 -13.22
C ASN A 371 19.24 -14.62 -14.26
N VAL A 372 19.22 -13.28 -14.37
CA VAL A 372 19.97 -12.49 -15.35
C VAL A 372 21.11 -11.71 -14.69
N LEU A 373 20.90 -11.24 -13.47
CA LEU A 373 21.94 -10.65 -12.64
C LEU A 373 22.87 -11.75 -12.13
N ASP A 374 24.17 -11.48 -12.14
CA ASP A 374 25.13 -12.36 -11.48
C ASP A 374 25.08 -12.14 -9.96
N SER A 375 25.31 -13.22 -9.21
CA SER A 375 25.27 -13.22 -7.75
C SER A 375 26.24 -12.22 -7.12
N GLN A 376 27.37 -11.96 -7.78
CA GLN A 376 28.37 -11.00 -7.32
C GLN A 376 27.86 -9.56 -7.48
N ALA A 377 27.29 -9.20 -8.63
CA ALA A 377 26.69 -7.90 -8.87
C ALA A 377 25.52 -7.65 -7.91
N LEU A 378 24.67 -8.65 -7.69
CA LEU A 378 23.56 -8.54 -6.75
C LEU A 378 24.04 -8.36 -5.31
N SER A 379 25.04 -9.13 -4.88
CA SER A 379 25.65 -8.99 -3.56
C SER A 379 26.30 -7.62 -3.36
N ALA A 380 27.04 -7.14 -4.37
CA ALA A 380 27.67 -5.82 -4.36
C ALA A 380 26.64 -4.69 -4.31
N LEU A 381 25.55 -4.82 -5.08
CA LEU A 381 24.45 -3.86 -5.09
C LEU A 381 23.76 -3.81 -3.72
N PHE A 382 23.44 -4.96 -3.13
CA PHE A 382 22.78 -5.01 -1.84
C PHE A 382 23.66 -4.45 -0.72
N ARG A 383 24.96 -4.77 -0.74
CA ARG A 383 25.94 -4.18 0.18
C ARG A 383 26.00 -2.66 0.04
N ALA A 384 26.07 -2.14 -1.18
CA ALA A 384 26.08 -0.69 -1.42
C ALA A 384 24.82 0.00 -0.89
N TYR A 385 23.65 -0.63 -1.04
CA TYR A 385 22.40 -0.13 -0.46
C TYR A 385 22.45 -0.08 1.08
N VAL A 386 22.81 -1.20 1.71
CA VAL A 386 22.82 -1.33 3.17
C VAL A 386 23.89 -0.42 3.79
N ASP A 387 25.09 -0.34 3.21
CA ASP A 387 26.15 0.57 3.66
C ASP A 387 25.67 2.03 3.62
N ASP A 388 24.94 2.42 2.57
CA ASP A 388 24.45 3.79 2.47
C ASP A 388 23.39 4.12 3.52
N ILE A 389 22.36 3.28 3.64
CA ILE A 389 21.28 3.55 4.58
C ILE A 389 21.75 3.46 6.03
N THR A 390 22.67 2.54 6.34
CA THR A 390 23.24 2.40 7.69
C THR A 390 24.14 3.57 8.03
N THR A 391 24.95 4.07 7.09
CA THR A 391 25.74 5.29 7.27
C THR A 391 24.84 6.51 7.48
N GLN A 392 23.82 6.68 6.62
CA GLN A 392 22.88 7.81 6.72
C GLN A 392 22.15 7.83 8.07
N ARG A 393 21.77 6.65 8.59
CA ARG A 393 20.98 6.51 9.82
C ARG A 393 21.84 6.29 11.08
N GLY A 394 23.17 6.32 10.97
CA GLY A 394 24.08 6.09 12.09
C GLY A 394 23.91 4.71 12.73
N CYS A 395 23.64 3.68 11.92
CA CYS A 395 23.44 2.32 12.41
C CYS A 395 24.76 1.63 12.74
N THR A 396 24.68 0.62 13.58
CA THR A 396 25.80 -0.22 14.03
C THR A 396 25.44 -1.70 13.88
N HIS A 397 26.40 -2.59 14.15
CA HIS A 397 26.18 -4.05 14.12
C HIS A 397 25.59 -4.53 12.79
N VAL A 398 26.04 -3.93 11.69
CA VAL A 398 25.59 -4.29 10.35
C VAL A 398 26.07 -5.70 10.03
N THR A 399 25.13 -6.57 9.71
CA THR A 399 25.37 -7.97 9.37
C THR A 399 24.77 -8.23 8.01
N TYR A 400 25.53 -8.89 7.14
CA TYR A 400 25.18 -9.18 5.75
C TYR A 400 24.81 -10.65 5.54
N PRO A 401 24.04 -11.00 4.50
CA PRO A 401 24.02 -12.37 3.99
C PRO A 401 25.43 -12.81 3.56
N ASP A 402 25.68 -14.11 3.65
CA ASP A 402 26.90 -14.73 3.16
C ASP A 402 26.93 -14.72 1.62
N ALA A 403 28.12 -14.79 1.01
CA ALA A 403 28.24 -14.82 -0.46
C ALA A 403 27.51 -16.02 -1.10
N LYS A 404 27.37 -17.14 -0.36
CA LYS A 404 26.59 -18.30 -0.81
C LYS A 404 25.09 -18.01 -0.93
N ASP A 405 24.58 -17.05 -0.15
CA ASP A 405 23.15 -16.71 -0.11
C ASP A 405 22.69 -15.94 -1.37
N PHE A 406 23.63 -15.53 -2.21
CA PHE A 406 23.35 -14.89 -3.50
C PHE A 406 23.46 -15.86 -4.67
N ARG A 407 23.88 -17.10 -4.44
CA ARG A 407 23.97 -18.09 -5.51
C ARG A 407 22.56 -18.58 -5.82
N SER A 408 22.19 -18.61 -7.09
CA SER A 408 20.96 -19.29 -7.52
C SER A 408 20.99 -20.75 -7.03
N PRO A 409 19.85 -21.31 -6.58
CA PRO A 409 19.75 -22.72 -6.21
C PRO A 409 20.26 -23.69 -7.28
#